data_AF-A0A6P0W093-F1
#
_entry.id   AF-A0A6P0W093-F1
#
_cell.length_a   1.000
_cell.length_b   1.000
_cell.length_c   1.000
_cell.angle_alpha   90.00
_cell.angle_beta   90.00
_cell.angle_gamma   90.00
#
_symmetry.space_group_name_H-M   'P 1'
#
loop_
_entity.id
_entity.type
_entity.pdbx_description
1 polymer ?
#
loop_
_entity_poly.entity_id
_entity_poly.type
_entity_poly.pdbx_seq_one_letter_code
_entity_poly.pdbx_strand_id
1 'polypeptide(L)'
;VIYNSELYIWIIPPDGEIQFRSVNLPQDISLQQLVKVSREQIGIRGRGSNNTTPQTNDATNHLQQLHQLLIAPIADLLPQKEQERIIFIPHQELFLVPFAALLDANEIYLIEKHTILTAPSIQALSLTSKQKRGVSSNLPRGEEVLVVGNPLLPKQRIGQNLQPLPPLPGAKREATQIAQMLNTKPIIGSQATETAIVKNMRNAKIIHLAAHGLLDDISGVGSPGAIALAPSGKDDGFLTTTEIMEQFVTSGTPLKAELVVLSACDTGRGEIKGEGVIGLSRSLIAAGVPTIVVSLWQVPDDDTNLLMKEFYTNLYEKELDKAQALRQAMLTMLNDDRGNFNPIAWAAFTVIGEAE
;
A
#
# COMPACT_ATOMS: atom_id res chain seq x y z
N VAL A 1 8.18 1.89 18.39
CA VAL A 1 7.31 2.77 19.21
C VAL A 1 8.13 3.96 19.65
N ILE A 2 7.54 5.15 19.66
CA ILE A 2 8.24 6.39 20.05
C ILE A 2 7.72 6.82 21.42
N TYR A 3 8.62 7.05 22.38
CA TYR A 3 8.26 7.56 23.70
C TYR A 3 9.46 8.29 24.33
N ASN A 4 9.21 9.46 24.94
CA ASN A 4 10.22 10.31 25.59
C ASN A 4 11.53 10.53 24.78
N SER A 5 11.40 10.88 23.49
CA SER A 5 12.54 11.10 22.58
C SER A 5 13.41 9.87 22.30
N GLU A 6 12.93 8.68 22.65
CA GLU A 6 13.54 7.41 22.26
C GLU A 6 12.65 6.65 21.27
N LEU A 7 13.29 5.98 20.34
CA LEU A 7 12.70 4.96 19.49
C LEU A 7 12.99 3.60 20.09
N TYR A 8 11.92 2.86 20.37
CA TYR A 8 11.97 1.47 20.83
C TYR A 8 11.64 0.50 19.71
N ILE A 9 12.51 -0.48 19.52
CA ILE A 9 12.41 -1.50 18.47
C ILE A 9 12.41 -2.87 19.13
N TRP A 10 11.35 -3.65 18.90
CA TRP A 10 11.27 -5.07 19.27
C TRP A 10 11.44 -5.91 18.02
N ILE A 11 12.24 -6.97 18.13
CA ILE A 11 12.55 -7.89 17.05
C ILE A 11 12.12 -9.27 17.53
N ILE A 12 11.33 -9.97 16.72
CA ILE A 12 10.82 -11.30 17.02
C ILE A 12 11.30 -12.24 15.92
N PRO A 13 12.44 -12.94 16.10
CA PRO A 13 12.92 -13.93 15.16
C PRO A 13 12.02 -15.18 15.15
N PRO A 14 12.20 -16.11 14.19
CA PRO A 14 11.39 -17.32 14.08
C PRO A 14 11.44 -18.27 15.29
N ASP A 15 12.50 -18.19 16.11
CA ASP A 15 12.63 -18.94 17.36
C ASP A 15 11.75 -18.41 18.52
N GLY A 16 11.18 -17.21 18.35
CA GLY A 16 10.32 -16.54 19.32
C GLY A 16 11.07 -15.77 20.41
N GLU A 17 12.41 -15.69 20.38
CA GLU A 17 13.18 -14.93 21.36
C GLU A 17 13.12 -13.43 21.08
N ILE A 18 12.36 -12.70 21.90
CA ILE A 18 12.16 -11.26 21.70
C ILE A 18 13.44 -10.51 22.04
N GLN A 19 14.00 -9.83 21.05
CA GLN A 19 15.09 -8.88 21.24
C GLN A 19 14.60 -7.45 21.26
N PHE A 20 15.35 -6.59 21.93
CA PHE A 20 15.01 -5.19 22.13
C PHE A 20 16.20 -4.29 21.86
N ARG A 21 15.94 -3.15 21.21
CA ARG A 21 16.88 -2.05 21.01
C ARG A 21 16.17 -0.73 21.30
N SER A 22 16.90 0.22 21.86
CA SER A 22 16.48 1.62 21.96
C SER A 22 17.47 2.52 21.23
N VAL A 23 16.95 3.60 20.64
CA VAL A 23 17.73 4.56 19.87
C VAL A 23 17.29 5.97 20.29
N ASN A 24 18.25 6.82 20.64
CA ASN A 24 17.96 8.23 20.92
C ASN A 24 17.57 8.93 19.62
N LEU A 25 16.44 9.63 19.61
CA LEU A 25 16.04 10.43 18.47
C LEU A 25 16.88 11.71 18.38
N PRO A 26 17.16 12.20 17.16
CA PRO A 26 17.81 13.49 16.97
C PRO A 26 17.04 14.61 17.69
N GLN A 27 17.77 15.59 18.23
CA GLN A 27 17.17 16.72 18.98
C GLN A 27 16.82 17.89 18.07
N ASP A 28 17.42 17.94 16.89
CA ASP A 28 17.28 18.98 15.87
C ASP A 28 16.09 18.75 14.93
N ILE A 29 15.65 17.49 14.77
CA ILE A 29 14.52 17.12 13.94
C ILE A 29 13.69 16.01 14.59
N SER A 30 12.37 16.21 14.67
CA SER A 30 11.45 15.15 15.12
C SER A 30 11.37 14.04 14.08
N LEU A 31 11.11 12.81 14.52
CA LEU A 31 10.95 11.68 13.60
C LEU A 31 9.82 11.92 12.58
N GLN A 32 8.68 12.48 13.03
CA GLN A 32 7.60 12.89 12.13
C GLN A 32 8.07 13.86 11.04
N GLN A 33 8.87 14.86 11.40
CA GLN A 33 9.41 15.82 10.45
C GLN A 33 10.45 15.14 9.53
N LEU A 34 11.30 14.27 10.05
CA LEU A 34 12.28 13.51 9.27
C LEU A 34 11.60 12.61 8.22
N VAL A 35 10.53 11.90 8.60
CA VAL A 35 9.73 11.10 7.66
C VAL A 35 9.09 11.99 6.60
N LYS A 36 8.54 13.14 7.00
CA LYS A 36 7.96 14.10 6.07
C LYS A 36 8.98 14.61 5.04
N VAL A 37 10.12 15.13 5.48
CA VAL A 37 11.14 15.68 4.56
C VAL A 37 11.79 14.59 3.71
N SER A 38 11.93 13.37 4.22
CA SER A 38 12.40 12.22 3.42
C SER A 38 11.45 11.90 2.27
N ARG A 39 10.14 11.98 2.51
CA ARG A 39 9.12 11.80 1.47
C ARG A 39 9.15 12.93 0.45
N GLU A 40 9.28 14.17 0.91
CA GLU A 40 9.40 15.34 0.03
C GLU A 40 10.68 15.26 -0.82
N GLN A 41 11.80 14.76 -0.28
CA GLN A 41 13.07 14.59 -0.98
C GLN A 41 12.96 13.64 -2.18
N ILE A 42 12.19 12.54 -2.07
CA ILE A 42 11.93 11.66 -3.20
C ILE A 42 10.86 12.21 -4.15
N GLY A 43 10.25 13.36 -3.84
CA GLY A 43 9.30 14.05 -4.71
C GLY A 43 7.83 13.79 -4.39
N ILE A 44 7.52 13.15 -3.24
CA ILE A 44 6.14 12.96 -2.80
C ILE A 44 5.58 14.29 -2.33
N ARG A 45 4.46 14.72 -2.93
CA ARG A 45 3.79 15.97 -2.57
C ARG A 45 2.49 15.69 -1.83
N GLY A 46 2.18 16.49 -0.81
CA GLY A 46 0.88 16.47 -0.15
C GLY A 46 -0.23 16.99 -1.08
N ARG A 47 -1.47 16.52 -0.90
CA ARG A 47 -2.66 17.07 -1.59
C ARG A 47 -2.77 18.57 -1.27
N GLY A 48 -2.67 19.42 -2.29
CA GLY A 48 -2.80 20.88 -2.15
C GLY A 48 -1.50 21.68 -1.97
N SER A 49 -0.33 21.05 -2.07
CA SER A 49 0.94 21.80 -2.04
C SER A 49 1.16 22.54 -3.37
N ASN A 50 1.25 23.88 -3.30
CA ASN A 50 1.63 24.72 -4.43
C ASN A 50 3.02 24.32 -4.98
N ASN A 51 3.22 24.57 -6.29
CA ASN A 51 4.44 24.28 -7.07
C ASN A 51 5.68 25.08 -6.60
N THR A 52 6.10 24.92 -5.36
CA THR A 52 7.44 25.30 -4.91
C THR A 52 8.24 24.01 -4.75
N THR A 53 9.06 23.70 -5.75
CA THR A 53 10.14 22.71 -5.61
C THR A 53 10.92 23.08 -4.35
N PRO A 54 11.01 22.22 -3.33
CA PRO A 54 11.97 22.45 -2.28
C PRO A 54 13.34 22.39 -2.96
N GLN A 55 14.00 23.54 -3.12
CA GLN A 55 15.44 23.57 -3.31
C GLN A 55 16.04 23.12 -1.98
N THR A 56 16.19 21.81 -1.78
CA THR A 56 17.01 21.29 -0.69
C THR A 56 18.46 21.49 -1.10
N ASN A 57 19.00 22.66 -0.76
CA ASN A 57 20.44 22.94 -0.79
C ASN A 57 21.20 22.23 0.35
N ASP A 58 20.55 21.35 1.11
CA ASP A 58 21.23 20.49 2.08
C ASP A 58 21.61 19.17 1.41
N ALA A 59 22.92 18.88 1.39
CA ALA A 59 23.52 17.63 0.93
C ALA A 59 23.19 16.42 1.83
N THR A 60 22.20 16.54 2.71
CA THR A 60 21.83 15.56 3.71
C THR A 60 20.84 14.56 3.12
N ASN A 61 21.24 13.30 2.99
CA ASN A 61 20.38 12.24 2.51
C ASN A 61 19.46 11.73 3.65
N HIS A 62 18.22 12.21 3.72
CA HIS A 62 17.30 11.85 4.80
C HIS A 62 16.90 10.35 4.79
N LEU A 63 16.97 9.67 3.64
CA LEU A 63 16.76 8.21 3.57
C LEU A 63 17.88 7.45 4.29
N GLN A 64 19.12 7.94 4.22
CA GLN A 64 20.24 7.38 4.99
C GLN A 64 20.10 7.67 6.49
N GLN A 65 19.62 8.86 6.87
CA GLN A 65 19.33 9.16 8.27
C GLN A 65 18.24 8.26 8.84
N LEU A 66 17.15 8.05 8.10
CA LEU A 66 16.11 7.09 8.50
C LEU A 66 16.66 5.67 8.57
N HIS A 67 17.50 5.23 7.63
CA HIS A 67 18.16 3.93 7.71
C HIS A 67 19.02 3.81 8.98
N GLN A 68 19.83 4.83 9.29
CA GLN A 68 20.70 4.85 10.46
C GLN A 68 19.91 4.79 11.78
N LEU A 69 18.72 5.36 11.82
CA LEU A 69 17.85 5.33 13.00
C LEU A 69 17.04 4.05 13.12
N LEU A 70 16.52 3.53 11.99
CA LEU A 70 15.51 2.47 11.99
C LEU A 70 16.08 1.07 11.73
N ILE A 71 17.16 0.97 10.96
CA ILE A 71 17.69 -0.31 10.45
C ILE A 71 19.05 -0.63 11.03
N ALA A 72 20.01 0.32 11.00
CA ALA A 72 21.37 0.08 11.49
C ALA A 72 21.43 -0.51 12.92
N PRO A 73 20.59 -0.08 13.89
CA PRO A 73 20.62 -0.60 15.26
C PRO A 73 20.16 -2.06 15.41
N ILE A 74 19.52 -2.62 14.37
CA ILE A 74 18.97 -3.98 14.34
C ILE A 74 19.55 -4.82 13.21
N ALA A 75 20.53 -4.31 12.45
CA ALA A 75 21.03 -4.95 11.24
C ALA A 75 21.67 -6.33 11.51
N ASP A 76 22.25 -6.52 12.69
CA ASP A 76 22.79 -7.80 13.18
C ASP A 76 21.73 -8.88 13.38
N LEU A 77 20.46 -8.49 13.47
CA LEU A 77 19.31 -9.36 13.73
C LEU A 77 18.45 -9.59 12.49
N LEU A 78 18.72 -8.88 11.39
CA LEU A 78 17.97 -9.02 10.15
C LEU A 78 18.38 -10.29 9.41
N PRO A 79 17.42 -10.94 8.71
CA PRO A 79 17.70 -12.13 7.93
C PRO A 79 18.77 -11.87 6.87
N GLN A 80 19.68 -12.84 6.70
CA GLN A 80 20.80 -12.73 5.76
C GLN A 80 20.44 -13.22 4.36
N LYS A 81 19.38 -14.03 4.23
CA LYS A 81 18.91 -14.52 2.93
C LYS A 81 17.80 -13.62 2.40
N GLU A 82 17.89 -13.26 1.12
CA GLU A 82 16.91 -12.37 0.49
C GLU A 82 15.48 -12.93 0.49
N GLN A 83 15.33 -14.26 0.53
CA GLN A 83 14.03 -14.94 0.55
C GLN A 83 13.37 -14.90 1.94
N GLU A 84 14.15 -14.68 3.00
CA GLU A 84 13.64 -14.50 4.35
C GLU A 84 13.05 -13.10 4.48
N ARG A 85 11.90 -13.01 5.15
CA ARG A 85 11.05 -11.81 5.13
C ARG A 85 11.25 -10.97 6.38
N ILE A 86 11.16 -9.66 6.21
CA ILE A 86 11.03 -8.70 7.31
C ILE A 86 9.60 -8.16 7.29
N ILE A 87 8.88 -8.34 8.41
CA ILE A 87 7.55 -7.75 8.60
C ILE A 87 7.71 -6.56 9.53
N PHE A 88 7.58 -5.34 9.00
CA PHE A 88 7.52 -4.15 9.83
C PHE A 88 6.13 -4.01 10.46
N ILE A 89 6.09 -3.70 11.75
CA ILE A 89 4.87 -3.29 12.45
C ILE A 89 5.08 -1.86 12.95
N PRO A 90 4.90 -0.86 12.08
CA PRO A 90 5.19 0.53 12.41
C PRO A 90 4.22 1.07 13.45
N HIS A 91 4.62 2.13 14.15
CA HIS A 91 3.75 2.88 15.04
C HIS A 91 3.72 4.33 14.61
N GLN A 92 2.52 4.92 14.55
CA GLN A 92 2.29 6.31 14.16
C GLN A 92 2.90 6.69 12.80
N GLU A 93 3.68 7.77 12.71
CA GLU A 93 4.33 8.27 11.49
C GLU A 93 5.26 7.25 10.81
N LEU A 94 5.72 6.23 11.54
CA LEU A 94 6.56 5.18 10.97
C LEU A 94 5.85 4.41 9.86
N PHE A 95 4.51 4.42 9.82
CA PHE A 95 3.75 3.85 8.70
C PHE A 95 4.00 4.54 7.36
N LEU A 96 4.44 5.81 7.39
CA LEU A 96 4.72 6.59 6.19
C LEU A 96 6.17 6.46 5.73
N VAL A 97 7.01 5.71 6.46
CA VAL A 97 8.40 5.46 6.11
C VAL A 97 8.46 4.62 4.82
N PRO A 98 9.18 5.07 3.79
CA PRO A 98 9.41 4.27 2.59
C PRO A 98 10.48 3.21 2.86
N PHE A 99 10.17 2.17 3.66
CA PHE A 99 11.15 1.17 4.11
C PHE A 99 11.98 0.58 2.97
N ALA A 100 11.34 0.27 1.83
CA ALA A 100 12.01 -0.24 0.63
C ALA A 100 13.11 0.71 0.08
N ALA A 101 12.93 2.03 0.26
CA ALA A 101 13.83 3.06 -0.21
C ALA A 101 14.86 3.53 0.83
N LEU A 102 14.86 2.96 2.04
CA LEU A 102 15.90 3.30 3.02
C LEU A 102 17.26 2.89 2.48
N LEU A 103 18.22 3.81 2.54
CA LEU A 103 19.52 3.68 1.89
C LEU A 103 20.59 3.50 2.96
N ASP A 104 21.45 2.48 2.83
CA ASP A 104 22.56 2.30 3.76
C ASP A 104 23.76 3.22 3.45
N ALA A 105 24.81 3.10 4.25
CA ALA A 105 26.04 3.88 4.08
C ALA A 105 26.84 3.53 2.80
N ASN A 106 26.56 2.39 2.17
CA ASN A 106 27.16 1.96 0.91
C ASN A 106 26.26 2.28 -0.30
N GLU A 107 25.22 3.08 -0.09
CA GLU A 107 24.23 3.44 -1.12
C GLU A 107 23.44 2.25 -1.67
N ILE A 108 23.19 1.25 -0.83
CA ILE A 108 22.34 0.09 -1.16
C ILE A 108 20.97 0.26 -0.50
N TYR A 109 19.90 0.14 -1.30
CA TYR A 109 18.53 0.22 -0.81
C TYR A 109 18.14 -1.03 -0.01
N LEU A 110 17.29 -0.87 1.01
CA LEU A 110 16.87 -1.97 1.86
C LEU A 110 16.17 -3.09 1.09
N ILE A 111 15.39 -2.74 0.05
CA ILE A 111 14.69 -3.72 -0.80
C ILE A 111 15.65 -4.59 -1.62
N GLU A 112 16.87 -4.12 -1.88
CA GLU A 112 17.89 -4.91 -2.59
C GLU A 112 18.39 -6.07 -1.73
N LYS A 113 18.35 -5.94 -0.40
CA LYS A 113 18.84 -6.98 0.53
C LYS A 113 17.73 -7.85 1.12
N HIS A 114 16.52 -7.33 1.25
CA HIS A 114 15.47 -8.00 2.01
C HIS A 114 14.10 -7.98 1.31
N THR A 115 13.32 -9.04 1.52
CA THR A 115 11.90 -9.07 1.17
C THR A 115 11.09 -8.45 2.30
N ILE A 116 10.33 -7.39 2.00
CA ILE A 116 9.68 -6.53 3.02
C ILE A 116 8.16 -6.65 2.96
N LEU A 117 7.54 -6.75 4.13
CA LEU A 117 6.10 -6.62 4.36
C LEU A 117 5.83 -5.61 5.48
N THR A 118 4.59 -5.19 5.56
CA THR A 118 4.07 -4.39 6.67
C THR A 118 2.89 -5.10 7.31
N ALA A 119 2.67 -4.92 8.61
CA ALA A 119 1.40 -5.23 9.24
C ALA A 119 0.98 -4.07 10.14
N PRO A 120 -0.32 -3.73 10.22
CA PRO A 120 -0.77 -2.63 11.05
C PRO A 120 -0.69 -2.95 12.55
N SER A 121 -0.72 -4.23 12.90
CA SER A 121 -0.54 -4.71 14.27
C SER A 121 -0.24 -6.22 14.29
N ILE A 122 0.26 -6.72 15.42
CA ILE A 122 0.44 -8.17 15.64
C ILE A 122 -0.91 -8.90 15.56
N GLN A 123 -1.99 -8.28 16.03
CA GLN A 123 -3.33 -8.86 15.98
C GLN A 123 -3.84 -8.98 14.55
N ALA A 124 -3.60 -7.97 13.71
CA ALA A 124 -3.93 -8.03 12.29
C ALA A 124 -3.13 -9.13 11.58
N LEU A 125 -1.83 -9.25 11.87
CA LEU A 125 -0.98 -10.32 11.35
C LEU A 125 -1.49 -11.71 11.77
N SER A 126 -1.87 -11.88 13.03
CA SER A 126 -2.47 -13.13 13.53
C SER A 126 -3.79 -13.46 12.82
N LEU A 127 -4.61 -12.45 12.53
CA LEU A 127 -5.88 -12.60 11.82
C LEU A 127 -5.67 -13.01 10.36
N THR A 128 -4.79 -12.32 9.62
CA THR A 128 -4.47 -12.67 8.22
C THR A 128 -3.87 -14.06 8.10
N SER A 129 -3.02 -14.46 9.05
CA SER A 129 -2.45 -15.81 9.13
C SER A 129 -3.51 -16.90 9.29
N LYS A 130 -4.58 -16.65 10.06
CA LYS A 130 -5.71 -17.58 10.21
C LYS A 130 -6.54 -17.66 8.94
N GLN A 131 -6.81 -16.52 8.30
CA GLN A 131 -7.60 -16.44 7.06
C GLN A 131 -6.94 -17.19 5.90
N LYS A 132 -5.62 -17.07 5.78
CA LYS A 132 -4.81 -17.76 4.77
C LYS A 132 -4.94 -19.29 4.80
N ARG A 133 -5.21 -19.92 5.95
CA ARG A 133 -5.28 -21.38 6.05
C ARG A 133 -6.37 -22.03 5.17
N GLY A 134 -7.30 -21.24 4.64
CA GLY A 134 -8.33 -21.69 3.68
C GLY A 134 -8.06 -21.34 2.21
N VAL A 135 -6.89 -20.79 1.88
CA VAL A 135 -6.53 -20.32 0.54
C VAL A 135 -6.01 -21.45 -0.35
N SER A 136 -6.41 -21.45 -1.61
CA SER A 136 -5.94 -22.41 -2.62
C SER A 136 -4.51 -22.08 -3.07
N SER A 137 -3.69 -23.08 -3.39
CA SER A 137 -2.35 -22.86 -3.96
C SER A 137 -2.38 -22.31 -5.39
N ASN A 138 -3.50 -22.50 -6.11
CA ASN A 138 -3.62 -22.08 -7.50
C ASN A 138 -4.09 -20.64 -7.62
N LEU A 139 -3.32 -19.82 -8.33
CA LEU A 139 -3.67 -18.43 -8.63
C LEU A 139 -4.89 -18.36 -9.58
N PRO A 140 -5.96 -17.64 -9.20
CA PRO A 140 -7.19 -17.56 -9.99
C PRO A 140 -7.00 -16.80 -11.30
N ARG A 141 -7.83 -17.11 -12.30
CA ARG A 141 -7.94 -16.39 -13.59
C ARG A 141 -9.40 -16.31 -14.00
N GLY A 142 -9.74 -15.43 -14.94
CA GLY A 142 -11.10 -15.33 -15.45
C GLY A 142 -12.10 -14.79 -14.43
N GLU A 143 -13.22 -15.49 -14.24
CA GLU A 143 -14.37 -15.02 -13.47
C GLU A 143 -14.09 -14.84 -11.96
N GLU A 144 -13.02 -15.47 -11.44
CA GLU A 144 -12.56 -15.30 -10.06
C GLU A 144 -11.67 -14.06 -9.86
N VAL A 145 -11.43 -13.26 -10.91
CA VAL A 145 -10.61 -12.05 -10.87
C VAL A 145 -11.44 -10.83 -11.22
N LEU A 146 -11.48 -9.86 -10.31
CA LEU A 146 -12.11 -8.56 -10.50
C LEU A 146 -11.03 -7.51 -10.75
N VAL A 147 -11.07 -6.85 -11.92
CA VAL A 147 -10.16 -5.75 -12.27
C VAL A 147 -10.98 -4.51 -12.58
N VAL A 148 -10.69 -3.42 -11.87
CA VAL A 148 -11.42 -2.15 -11.97
C VAL A 148 -10.44 -1.03 -12.32
N GLY A 149 -10.81 -0.15 -13.25
CA GLY A 149 -9.93 0.95 -13.68
C GLY A 149 -10.67 2.22 -14.08
N ASN A 150 -10.18 3.36 -13.63
CA ASN A 150 -10.67 4.70 -14.01
C ASN A 150 -12.22 4.83 -13.98
N PRO A 151 -12.88 4.65 -12.82
CA PRO A 151 -14.31 4.86 -12.70
C PRO A 151 -14.72 6.28 -13.13
N LEU A 152 -15.92 6.42 -13.71
CA LEU A 152 -16.47 7.74 -14.03
C LEU A 152 -17.04 8.39 -12.77
N LEU A 153 -16.24 9.24 -12.14
CA LEU A 153 -16.53 9.83 -10.84
C LEU A 153 -17.74 10.78 -10.87
N PRO A 154 -18.49 10.88 -9.76
CA PRO A 154 -19.61 11.80 -9.65
C PRO A 154 -19.13 13.26 -9.80
N LYS A 155 -19.92 14.08 -10.50
CA LYS A 155 -19.63 15.52 -10.67
C LYS A 155 -19.95 16.36 -9.43
N GLN A 156 -20.66 15.78 -8.47
CA GLN A 156 -21.09 16.47 -7.25
C GLN A 156 -19.98 16.43 -6.20
N ARG A 157 -19.83 17.54 -5.46
CA ARG A 157 -18.92 17.62 -4.32
C ARG A 157 -19.48 16.76 -3.20
N ILE A 158 -18.67 15.84 -2.69
CA ILE A 158 -19.00 15.15 -1.45
C ILE A 158 -18.31 15.89 -0.32
N GLY A 159 -19.09 16.38 0.64
CA GLY A 159 -18.59 17.28 1.68
C GLY A 159 -18.35 18.72 1.19
N GLN A 160 -18.12 19.63 2.14
CA GLN A 160 -18.12 21.07 1.84
C GLN A 160 -16.91 21.52 0.99
N ASN A 161 -15.85 20.71 0.89
CA ASN A 161 -14.56 21.13 0.34
C ASN A 161 -13.93 20.23 -0.74
N LEU A 162 -14.55 19.11 -1.17
CA LEU A 162 -13.93 18.26 -2.19
C LEU A 162 -14.06 18.87 -3.59
N GLN A 163 -12.92 19.12 -4.24
CA GLN A 163 -12.88 19.40 -5.68
C GLN A 163 -13.25 18.14 -6.48
N PRO A 164 -13.81 18.28 -7.69
CA PRO A 164 -14.00 17.15 -8.59
C PRO A 164 -12.69 16.39 -8.80
N LEU A 165 -12.71 15.09 -8.56
CA LEU A 165 -11.55 14.25 -8.78
C LEU A 165 -11.29 14.11 -10.30
N PRO A 166 -10.04 14.28 -10.76
CA PRO A 166 -9.72 14.18 -12.17
C PRO A 166 -9.82 12.72 -12.66
N PRO A 167 -10.09 12.50 -13.96
CA PRO A 167 -10.02 11.16 -14.54
C PRO A 167 -8.59 10.60 -14.46
N LEU A 168 -8.49 9.27 -14.38
CA LEU A 168 -7.24 8.51 -14.29
C LEU A 168 -7.00 7.69 -15.57
N PRO A 169 -6.60 8.30 -16.70
CA PRO A 169 -6.39 7.57 -17.95
C PRO A 169 -5.33 6.46 -17.81
N GLY A 170 -4.30 6.63 -16.97
CA GLY A 170 -3.34 5.57 -16.65
C GLY A 170 -3.97 4.36 -15.98
N ALA A 171 -4.88 4.57 -15.02
CA ALA A 171 -5.60 3.48 -14.35
C ALA A 171 -6.49 2.67 -15.31
N LYS A 172 -7.00 3.28 -16.38
CA LYS A 172 -7.69 2.55 -17.45
C LYS A 172 -6.72 1.64 -18.20
N ARG A 173 -5.52 2.13 -18.53
CA ARG A 173 -4.49 1.33 -19.21
C ARG A 173 -4.06 0.15 -18.34
N GLU A 174 -3.82 0.41 -17.06
CA GLU A 174 -3.42 -0.56 -16.06
C GLU A 174 -4.45 -1.68 -15.95
N ALA A 175 -5.71 -1.33 -15.67
CA ALA A 175 -6.79 -2.29 -15.55
C ALA A 175 -6.98 -3.12 -16.84
N THR A 176 -6.84 -2.50 -18.01
CA THR A 176 -6.96 -3.22 -19.28
C THR A 176 -5.84 -4.25 -19.45
N GLN A 177 -4.61 -3.86 -19.14
CA GLN A 177 -3.44 -4.72 -19.25
C GLN A 177 -3.49 -5.89 -18.25
N ILE A 178 -3.79 -5.61 -16.98
CA ILE A 178 -3.91 -6.64 -15.94
C ILE A 178 -5.07 -7.59 -16.26
N ALA A 179 -6.22 -7.08 -16.70
CA ALA A 179 -7.34 -7.94 -17.06
C ALA A 179 -7.00 -8.89 -18.22
N GLN A 180 -6.25 -8.41 -19.22
CA GLN A 180 -5.74 -9.25 -20.31
C GLN A 180 -4.79 -10.35 -19.78
N MET A 181 -3.84 -9.99 -18.92
CA MET A 181 -2.90 -10.95 -18.31
C MET A 181 -3.62 -12.04 -17.51
N LEU A 182 -4.72 -11.68 -16.83
CA LEU A 182 -5.48 -12.57 -15.95
C LEU A 182 -6.70 -13.22 -16.63
N ASN A 183 -6.84 -13.04 -17.94
CA ASN A 183 -7.94 -13.56 -18.77
C ASN A 183 -9.34 -13.18 -18.24
N THR A 184 -9.50 -11.96 -17.72
CA THR A 184 -10.77 -11.42 -17.22
C THR A 184 -11.17 -10.16 -18.00
N LYS A 185 -12.39 -9.66 -17.76
CA LYS A 185 -12.89 -8.42 -18.37
C LYS A 185 -12.75 -7.27 -17.37
N PRO A 186 -12.07 -6.16 -17.72
CA PRO A 186 -11.97 -5.02 -16.82
C PRO A 186 -13.31 -4.29 -16.73
N ILE A 187 -13.64 -3.78 -15.56
CA ILE A 187 -14.78 -2.88 -15.34
C ILE A 187 -14.25 -1.45 -15.27
N ILE A 188 -14.65 -0.59 -16.21
CA ILE A 188 -14.06 0.73 -16.39
C ILE A 188 -15.10 1.83 -16.61
N GLY A 189 -14.72 3.09 -16.34
CA GLY A 189 -15.57 4.26 -16.62
C GLY A 189 -16.92 4.19 -15.90
N SER A 190 -18.01 4.45 -16.63
CA SER A 190 -19.37 4.45 -16.08
C SER A 190 -19.88 3.06 -15.67
N GLN A 191 -19.21 1.98 -16.09
CA GLN A 191 -19.59 0.61 -15.70
C GLN A 191 -19.03 0.23 -14.32
N ALA A 192 -17.99 0.92 -13.85
CA ALA A 192 -17.34 0.68 -12.57
C ALA A 192 -18.14 1.29 -11.41
N THR A 193 -19.43 0.94 -11.33
CA THR A 193 -20.31 1.45 -10.28
C THR A 193 -20.10 0.71 -8.97
N GLU A 194 -20.35 1.37 -7.84
CA GLU A 194 -20.22 0.74 -6.52
C GLU A 194 -21.06 -0.54 -6.41
N THR A 195 -22.34 -0.49 -6.78
CA THR A 195 -23.20 -1.67 -6.84
C THR A 195 -22.57 -2.81 -7.66
N ALA A 196 -21.99 -2.51 -8.83
CA ALA A 196 -21.37 -3.53 -9.66
C ALA A 196 -20.10 -4.11 -9.02
N ILE A 197 -19.27 -3.25 -8.43
CA ILE A 197 -18.02 -3.66 -7.78
C ILE A 197 -18.32 -4.53 -6.55
N VAL A 198 -19.16 -4.07 -5.62
CA VAL A 198 -19.54 -4.82 -4.40
C VAL A 198 -20.12 -6.20 -4.75
N LYS A 199 -20.95 -6.29 -5.80
CA LYS A 199 -21.48 -7.56 -6.29
C LYS A 199 -20.37 -8.52 -6.73
N ASN A 200 -19.39 -8.04 -7.51
CA ASN A 200 -18.31 -8.87 -8.03
C ASN A 200 -17.28 -9.24 -6.93
N MET A 201 -17.04 -8.35 -5.96
CA MET A 201 -16.14 -8.61 -4.83
C MET A 201 -16.52 -9.87 -4.03
N ARG A 202 -17.82 -10.22 -3.96
CA ARG A 202 -18.32 -11.40 -3.24
C ARG A 202 -17.76 -12.73 -3.74
N ASN A 203 -17.36 -12.82 -5.01
CA ASN A 203 -16.87 -14.05 -5.63
C ASN A 203 -15.42 -13.96 -6.11
N ALA A 204 -14.85 -12.76 -6.17
CA ALA A 204 -13.48 -12.57 -6.59
C ALA A 204 -12.50 -13.10 -5.53
N LYS A 205 -11.51 -13.87 -6.00
CA LYS A 205 -10.33 -14.29 -5.24
C LYS A 205 -9.17 -13.31 -5.41
N ILE A 206 -9.11 -12.61 -6.53
CA ILE A 206 -8.22 -11.45 -6.72
C ILE A 206 -9.05 -10.23 -7.07
N ILE A 207 -8.80 -9.14 -6.38
CA ILE A 207 -9.44 -7.85 -6.64
C ILE A 207 -8.33 -6.82 -6.90
N HIS A 208 -8.31 -6.22 -8.06
CA HIS A 208 -7.40 -5.13 -8.41
C HIS A 208 -8.20 -3.85 -8.68
N LEU A 209 -7.97 -2.82 -7.88
CA LEU A 209 -8.69 -1.54 -7.93
C LEU A 209 -7.73 -0.42 -8.28
N ALA A 210 -7.73 -0.02 -9.56
CA ALA A 210 -7.05 1.17 -10.05
C ALA A 210 -8.04 2.36 -10.09
N ALA A 211 -8.22 3.00 -8.93
CA ALA A 211 -9.23 4.03 -8.71
C ALA A 211 -8.69 5.15 -7.79
N HIS A 212 -9.50 6.14 -7.41
CA HIS A 212 -9.08 7.09 -6.37
C HIS A 212 -9.36 6.52 -4.99
N GLY A 213 -8.35 6.55 -4.12
CA GLY A 213 -8.50 6.35 -2.69
C GLY A 213 -8.73 7.69 -2.01
N LEU A 214 -9.73 7.77 -1.15
CA LEU A 214 -9.95 8.94 -0.30
C LEU A 214 -9.63 8.54 1.13
N LEU A 215 -8.60 9.19 1.68
CA LEU A 215 -8.21 9.10 3.07
C LEU A 215 -8.20 10.51 3.66
N ASP A 216 -8.48 10.57 4.95
CA ASP A 216 -8.65 11.77 5.76
C ASP A 216 -9.89 12.61 5.42
N ASP A 217 -10.68 12.84 6.46
CA ASP A 217 -11.73 13.86 6.61
C ASP A 217 -12.39 14.30 5.30
N ILE A 218 -13.08 13.36 4.63
CA ILE A 218 -14.23 13.78 3.84
C ILE A 218 -15.23 14.28 4.86
N SER A 219 -15.10 15.56 5.19
CA SER A 219 -16.03 16.37 5.97
C SER A 219 -17.38 16.36 5.24
N GLY A 220 -18.10 15.24 5.36
CA GLY A 220 -19.28 14.89 4.57
C GLY A 220 -19.62 13.40 4.45
N VAL A 221 -18.66 12.46 4.54
CA VAL A 221 -18.92 11.00 4.38
C VAL A 221 -18.89 10.23 5.71
N GLY A 222 -18.25 10.77 6.75
CA GLY A 222 -18.28 10.16 8.08
C GLY A 222 -17.54 8.80 8.21
N SER A 223 -16.65 8.48 7.27
CA SER A 223 -15.88 7.23 7.23
C SER A 223 -14.36 7.51 7.17
N PRO A 224 -13.51 6.70 7.84
CA PRO A 224 -12.05 6.84 7.82
C PRO A 224 -11.38 6.50 6.48
N GLY A 225 -12.17 6.18 5.44
CA GLY A 225 -11.70 6.04 4.07
C GLY A 225 -12.82 5.63 3.10
N ALA A 226 -12.57 5.83 1.81
CA ALA A 226 -13.46 5.37 0.73
C ALA A 226 -12.69 5.11 -0.58
N ILE A 227 -13.24 4.25 -1.43
CA ILE A 227 -12.81 4.07 -2.82
C ILE A 227 -13.83 4.78 -3.72
N ALA A 228 -13.36 5.73 -4.52
CA ALA A 228 -14.23 6.47 -5.42
C ALA A 228 -14.48 5.66 -6.71
N LEU A 229 -15.74 5.36 -6.95
CA LEU A 229 -16.30 4.57 -8.04
C LEU A 229 -17.29 5.42 -8.85
N ALA A 230 -17.91 4.82 -9.87
CA ALA A 230 -19.00 5.49 -10.57
C ALA A 230 -20.28 5.44 -9.71
N PRO A 231 -21.05 6.53 -9.63
CA PRO A 231 -22.34 6.49 -8.94
C PRO A 231 -23.35 5.67 -9.74
N SER A 232 -24.36 5.15 -9.05
CA SER A 232 -25.52 4.52 -9.68
C SER A 232 -26.83 5.11 -9.16
N GLY A 233 -27.97 4.60 -9.62
CA GLY A 233 -29.27 4.98 -9.05
C GLY A 233 -29.49 4.50 -7.61
N LYS A 234 -28.55 3.73 -7.03
CA LYS A 234 -28.66 3.08 -5.72
C LYS A 234 -27.58 3.50 -4.72
N ASP A 235 -26.54 4.17 -5.18
CA ASP A 235 -25.35 4.48 -4.41
C ASP A 235 -24.75 5.83 -4.87
N ASP A 236 -23.92 6.42 -4.02
CA ASP A 236 -23.27 7.70 -4.30
C ASP A 236 -21.92 7.55 -5.03
N GLY A 237 -21.47 6.31 -5.23
CA GLY A 237 -20.23 5.98 -5.89
C GLY A 237 -19.02 6.02 -4.96
N PHE A 238 -19.19 5.99 -3.64
CA PHE A 238 -18.09 5.93 -2.68
C PHE A 238 -18.20 4.71 -1.80
N LEU A 239 -17.46 3.65 -2.15
CA LEU A 239 -17.37 2.47 -1.30
C LEU A 239 -16.55 2.79 -0.04
N THR A 240 -17.25 3.09 1.05
CA THR A 240 -16.68 3.47 2.34
C THR A 240 -16.16 2.27 3.13
N THR A 241 -15.26 2.52 4.07
CA THR A 241 -14.85 1.50 5.04
C THR A 241 -16.03 0.97 5.85
N THR A 242 -17.00 1.82 6.21
CA THR A 242 -18.23 1.44 6.90
C THR A 242 -19.05 0.46 6.07
N GLU A 243 -19.27 0.74 4.78
CA GLU A 243 -20.00 -0.16 3.89
C GLU A 243 -19.25 -1.48 3.68
N ILE A 244 -17.92 -1.46 3.56
CA ILE A 244 -17.12 -2.70 3.51
C ILE A 244 -17.37 -3.54 4.77
N MET A 245 -17.34 -2.92 5.95
CA MET A 245 -17.60 -3.61 7.22
C MET A 245 -19.04 -4.16 7.29
N GLU A 246 -20.03 -3.37 6.90
CA GLU A 246 -21.44 -3.81 6.89
C GLU A 246 -21.67 -4.97 5.92
N GLN A 247 -21.17 -4.83 4.68
CA GLN A 247 -21.39 -5.78 3.59
C GLN A 247 -20.68 -7.10 3.79
N PHE A 248 -19.49 -7.11 4.39
CA PHE A 248 -18.61 -8.29 4.43
C PHE A 248 -18.23 -8.76 5.84
N VAL A 249 -18.44 -7.95 6.88
CA VAL A 249 -18.18 -8.36 8.27
C VAL A 249 -19.48 -8.59 9.01
N THR A 250 -20.30 -7.55 9.16
CA THR A 250 -21.54 -7.59 9.96
C THR A 250 -22.60 -8.50 9.33
N SER A 251 -22.65 -8.59 8.00
CA SER A 251 -23.57 -9.49 7.28
C SER A 251 -23.24 -10.98 7.44
N GLY A 252 -22.06 -11.32 7.97
CA GLY A 252 -21.58 -12.71 8.04
C GLY A 252 -21.18 -13.30 6.68
N THR A 253 -20.96 -12.48 5.66
CA THR A 253 -20.48 -12.92 4.33
C THR A 253 -19.09 -12.35 4.00
N PRO A 254 -18.01 -12.89 4.58
CA PRO A 254 -16.65 -12.43 4.31
C PRO A 254 -16.28 -12.56 2.83
N LEU A 255 -15.37 -11.70 2.39
CA LEU A 255 -14.75 -11.78 1.07
C LEU A 255 -14.02 -13.11 0.91
N LYS A 256 -14.07 -13.64 -0.31
CA LYS A 256 -13.25 -14.79 -0.74
C LYS A 256 -11.89 -14.35 -1.29
N ALA A 257 -11.62 -13.05 -1.30
CA ALA A 257 -10.42 -12.49 -1.88
C ALA A 257 -9.19 -12.90 -1.07
N GLU A 258 -8.24 -13.49 -1.75
CA GLU A 258 -6.94 -13.92 -1.24
C GLU A 258 -5.91 -12.79 -1.42
N LEU A 259 -6.13 -11.92 -2.41
CA LEU A 259 -5.34 -10.74 -2.69
C LEU A 259 -6.23 -9.57 -3.12
N VAL A 260 -6.06 -8.43 -2.45
CA VAL A 260 -6.60 -7.14 -2.91
C VAL A 260 -5.45 -6.19 -3.23
N VAL A 261 -5.42 -5.64 -4.45
CA VAL A 261 -4.48 -4.60 -4.86
C VAL A 261 -5.22 -3.28 -4.94
N LEU A 262 -4.83 -2.32 -4.09
CA LEU A 262 -5.31 -0.94 -4.11
C LEU A 262 -4.29 -0.08 -4.87
N SER A 263 -4.42 -0.04 -6.18
CA SER A 263 -3.57 0.78 -7.08
C SER A 263 -4.15 2.18 -7.23
N ALA A 264 -4.24 2.87 -6.11
CA ALA A 264 -5.00 4.09 -5.98
C ALA A 264 -4.16 5.14 -5.26
N CYS A 265 -4.22 6.40 -5.70
CA CYS A 265 -3.42 7.49 -5.13
C CYS A 265 -3.69 7.58 -3.62
N ASP A 266 -2.65 7.41 -2.79
CA ASP A 266 -2.74 7.65 -1.34
C ASP A 266 -3.59 6.61 -0.58
N THR A 267 -3.60 5.31 -0.93
CA THR A 267 -4.43 4.31 -0.21
C THR A 267 -3.85 3.76 1.10
N GLY A 268 -2.58 4.03 1.38
CA GLY A 268 -1.92 3.73 2.65
C GLY A 268 -1.82 4.90 3.64
N ARG A 269 -2.32 6.10 3.30
CA ARG A 269 -2.24 7.32 4.15
C ARG A 269 -3.50 7.57 4.99
N GLY A 270 -3.73 6.80 6.05
CA GLY A 270 -4.81 7.11 7.00
C GLY A 270 -4.37 8.08 8.09
N GLU A 271 -5.32 8.78 8.72
CA GLU A 271 -5.10 9.58 9.92
C GLU A 271 -4.30 8.78 10.95
N ILE A 272 -3.14 9.31 11.30
CA ILE A 272 -2.24 8.71 12.29
C ILE A 272 -2.84 8.96 13.68
N LYS A 273 -3.78 8.11 14.09
CA LYS A 273 -4.12 7.95 15.51
C LYS A 273 -3.20 6.90 16.12
N GLY A 274 -3.05 6.89 17.44
CA GLY A 274 -2.09 6.08 18.20
C GLY A 274 -2.11 4.55 17.95
N GLU A 275 -2.98 4.05 17.07
CA GLU A 275 -3.16 2.64 16.67
C GLU A 275 -2.89 2.34 15.16
N GLY A 276 -2.43 3.29 14.32
CA GLY A 276 -1.94 3.02 12.94
C GLY A 276 -2.88 3.31 11.76
N VAL A 277 -2.49 2.87 10.54
CA VAL A 277 -3.19 3.10 9.25
C VAL A 277 -4.51 2.32 9.19
N ILE A 278 -5.63 2.99 9.53
CA ILE A 278 -6.84 2.31 10.03
C ILE A 278 -8.04 2.25 9.05
N GLY A 279 -8.04 2.89 7.88
CA GLY A 279 -9.20 2.88 7.00
C GLY A 279 -9.39 1.59 6.18
N LEU A 280 -8.98 1.65 4.92
CA LEU A 280 -9.32 0.63 3.91
C LEU A 280 -8.61 -0.72 4.14
N SER A 281 -7.31 -0.72 4.45
CA SER A 281 -6.58 -1.98 4.67
C SER A 281 -7.15 -2.76 5.86
N ARG A 282 -7.52 -2.07 6.95
CA ARG A 282 -8.12 -2.70 8.13
C ARG A 282 -9.51 -3.24 7.85
N SER A 283 -10.36 -2.49 7.13
CA SER A 283 -11.71 -2.97 6.78
C SER A 283 -11.66 -4.19 5.87
N LEU A 284 -10.72 -4.23 4.92
CA LEU A 284 -10.51 -5.38 4.04
C LEU A 284 -9.94 -6.61 4.79
N ILE A 285 -8.97 -6.43 5.69
CA ILE A 285 -8.49 -7.52 6.56
C ILE A 285 -9.64 -8.06 7.42
N ALA A 286 -10.44 -7.17 8.03
CA ALA A 286 -11.60 -7.58 8.80
C ALA A 286 -12.65 -8.30 7.94
N ALA A 287 -12.81 -7.89 6.68
CA ALA A 287 -13.67 -8.51 5.68
C ALA A 287 -13.17 -9.87 5.18
N GLY A 288 -12.00 -10.36 5.63
CA GLY A 288 -11.52 -11.71 5.29
C GLY A 288 -10.28 -11.77 4.40
N VAL A 289 -9.73 -10.62 3.99
CA VAL A 289 -8.62 -10.57 3.02
C VAL A 289 -7.27 -10.79 3.72
N PRO A 290 -6.52 -11.87 3.40
CA PRO A 290 -5.26 -12.16 4.06
C PRO A 290 -4.08 -11.33 3.52
N THR A 291 -4.16 -10.87 2.26
CA THR A 291 -3.10 -10.08 1.63
C THR A 291 -3.65 -8.84 0.92
N ILE A 292 -3.05 -7.69 1.20
CA ILE A 292 -3.39 -6.43 0.54
C ILE A 292 -2.12 -5.78 0.02
N VAL A 293 -2.07 -5.40 -1.25
CA VAL A 293 -1.02 -4.53 -1.81
C VAL A 293 -1.57 -3.12 -1.88
N VAL A 294 -0.91 -2.16 -1.24
CA VAL A 294 -1.36 -0.76 -1.20
C VAL A 294 -0.24 0.19 -1.57
N SER A 295 -0.60 1.35 -2.11
CA SER A 295 0.34 2.45 -2.35
C SER A 295 0.45 3.37 -1.12
N LEU A 296 1.66 3.83 -0.82
CA LEU A 296 2.00 4.78 0.24
C LEU A 296 1.94 6.25 -0.24
N TRP A 297 1.90 6.46 -1.57
CA TRP A 297 1.77 7.77 -2.22
C TRP A 297 1.27 7.60 -3.67
N GLN A 298 1.01 8.73 -4.33
CA GLN A 298 0.69 8.77 -5.76
C GLN A 298 1.96 8.61 -6.60
N VAL A 299 1.92 7.63 -7.51
CA VAL A 299 3.00 7.32 -8.46
C VAL A 299 2.59 7.82 -9.85
N PRO A 300 3.54 8.23 -10.72
CA PRO A 300 3.24 8.49 -12.12
C PRO A 300 2.55 7.30 -12.80
N ASP A 301 1.64 7.59 -13.72
CA ASP A 301 0.80 6.58 -14.39
C ASP A 301 1.64 5.47 -15.06
N ASP A 302 2.69 5.84 -15.81
CA ASP A 302 3.48 4.87 -16.58
C ASP A 302 4.36 4.00 -15.67
N ASP A 303 4.83 4.54 -14.56
CA ASP A 303 5.58 3.80 -13.54
C ASP A 303 4.69 2.80 -12.80
N THR A 304 3.46 3.21 -12.45
CA THR A 304 2.47 2.31 -11.82
C THR A 304 2.08 1.16 -12.74
N ASN A 305 1.83 1.47 -14.01
CA ASN A 305 1.52 0.49 -15.05
C ASN A 305 2.64 -0.56 -15.16
N LEU A 306 3.91 -0.11 -15.21
CA LEU A 306 5.04 -1.03 -15.27
C LEU A 306 5.17 -1.85 -13.99
N LEU A 307 5.12 -1.22 -12.82
CA LEU A 307 5.24 -1.92 -11.55
C LEU A 307 4.20 -3.02 -11.40
N MET A 308 2.93 -2.72 -11.72
CA MET A 308 1.85 -3.70 -11.60
C MET A 308 1.94 -4.79 -12.64
N LYS A 309 2.35 -4.48 -13.88
CA LYS A 309 2.67 -5.49 -14.88
C LYS A 309 3.75 -6.44 -14.35
N GLU A 310 4.88 -5.91 -13.88
CA GLU A 310 5.98 -6.74 -13.37
C GLU A 310 5.55 -7.54 -12.13
N PHE A 311 4.76 -6.95 -11.23
CA PHE A 311 4.20 -7.64 -10.06
C PHE A 311 3.38 -8.87 -10.49
N TYR A 312 2.43 -8.72 -11.41
CA TYR A 312 1.60 -9.84 -11.88
C TYR A 312 2.39 -10.84 -12.73
N THR A 313 3.36 -10.40 -13.54
CA THR A 313 4.29 -11.29 -14.26
C THR A 313 5.08 -12.16 -13.27
N ASN A 314 5.66 -11.55 -12.24
CA ASN A 314 6.41 -12.26 -11.22
C ASN A 314 5.52 -13.24 -10.43
N LEU A 315 4.28 -12.85 -10.12
CA LEU A 315 3.33 -13.69 -9.41
C LEU A 315 2.87 -14.90 -10.25
N TYR A 316 2.53 -14.71 -11.52
CA TYR A 316 1.91 -15.74 -12.35
C TYR A 316 2.85 -16.55 -13.23
N GLU A 317 3.97 -15.96 -13.69
CA GLU A 317 4.91 -16.62 -14.60
C GLU A 317 6.14 -17.15 -13.86
N LYS A 318 6.60 -16.43 -12.82
CA LYS A 318 7.72 -16.87 -11.98
C LYS A 318 7.27 -17.58 -10.70
N GLU A 319 5.96 -17.64 -10.45
CA GLU A 319 5.35 -18.31 -9.28
C GLU A 319 5.94 -17.84 -7.94
N LEU A 320 6.35 -16.57 -7.88
CA LEU A 320 6.87 -15.97 -6.65
C LEU A 320 5.72 -15.65 -5.69
N ASP A 321 6.00 -15.69 -4.39
CA ASP A 321 5.03 -15.21 -3.40
C ASP A 321 4.75 -13.70 -3.58
N LYS A 322 3.67 -13.20 -2.99
CA LYS A 322 3.19 -11.83 -3.23
C LYS A 322 4.21 -10.76 -2.79
N ALA A 323 5.01 -11.00 -1.75
CA ALA A 323 6.05 -10.06 -1.32
C ALA A 323 7.29 -10.13 -2.20
N GLN A 324 7.71 -11.34 -2.59
CA GLN A 324 8.80 -11.54 -3.54
C GLN A 324 8.47 -10.98 -4.92
N ALA A 325 7.24 -11.18 -5.40
CA ALA A 325 6.76 -10.66 -6.66
C ALA A 325 6.81 -9.12 -6.69
N LEU A 326 6.40 -8.48 -5.59
CA LEU A 326 6.48 -7.02 -5.45
C LEU A 326 7.93 -6.55 -5.36
N ARG A 327 8.77 -7.21 -4.55
CA ARG A 327 10.22 -6.92 -4.48
C ARG A 327 10.85 -6.98 -5.86
N GLN A 328 10.62 -8.06 -6.61
CA GLN A 328 11.20 -8.23 -7.93
C GLN A 328 10.69 -7.17 -8.92
N ALA A 329 9.43 -6.73 -8.81
CA ALA A 329 8.92 -5.62 -9.62
C ALA A 329 9.66 -4.31 -9.32
N MET A 330 9.92 -4.03 -8.03
CA MET A 330 10.71 -2.87 -7.61
C MET A 330 12.15 -2.94 -8.14
N LEU A 331 12.79 -4.10 -8.04
CA LEU A 331 14.16 -4.30 -8.51
C LEU A 331 14.27 -4.21 -10.04
N THR A 332 13.27 -4.71 -10.79
CA THR A 332 13.21 -4.52 -12.24
C THR A 332 13.19 -3.03 -12.59
N MET A 333 12.38 -2.23 -11.89
CA MET A 333 12.29 -0.79 -12.14
C MET A 333 13.52 -0.01 -11.69
N LEU A 334 14.13 -0.41 -10.56
CA LEU A 334 15.36 0.18 -10.04
C LEU A 334 16.52 0.00 -11.02
N ASN A 335 16.59 -1.16 -11.71
CA ASN A 335 17.65 -1.51 -12.66
C ASN A 335 17.28 -1.22 -14.12
N ASP A 336 16.20 -0.48 -14.38
CA ASP A 336 15.75 -0.17 -15.73
C ASP A 336 16.66 0.89 -16.39
N ASP A 337 17.02 0.66 -17.65
CA ASP A 337 17.82 1.55 -18.51
C ASP A 337 17.25 2.97 -18.64
N ARG A 338 15.96 3.17 -18.28
CA ARG A 338 15.32 4.50 -18.19
C ARG A 338 15.89 5.40 -17.10
N GLY A 339 16.75 4.90 -16.21
CA GLY A 339 17.38 5.70 -15.15
C GLY A 339 16.42 6.10 -14.03
N ASN A 340 15.45 5.23 -13.72
CA ASN A 340 14.49 5.41 -12.62
C ASN A 340 15.12 5.17 -11.24
N PHE A 341 16.25 5.83 -10.97
CA PHE A 341 16.92 5.82 -9.66
C PHE A 341 16.06 6.44 -8.55
N ASN A 342 15.06 7.25 -8.92
CA ASN A 342 14.22 7.93 -7.94
C ASN A 342 13.21 6.93 -7.33
N PRO A 343 13.24 6.70 -6.00
CA PRO A 343 12.32 5.80 -5.31
C PRO A 343 10.84 6.12 -5.46
N ILE A 344 10.48 7.33 -5.89
CA ILE A 344 9.07 7.68 -6.15
C ILE A 344 8.39 6.74 -7.15
N ALA A 345 9.14 6.23 -8.13
CA ALA A 345 8.63 5.38 -9.20
C ALA A 345 8.40 3.93 -8.75
N TRP A 346 9.25 3.40 -7.85
CA TRP A 346 9.28 1.97 -7.55
C TRP A 346 8.99 1.63 -6.08
N ALA A 347 9.30 2.49 -5.12
CA ALA A 347 9.21 2.18 -3.69
C ALA A 347 7.83 2.44 -3.06
N ALA A 348 6.83 2.73 -3.88
CA ALA A 348 5.55 3.26 -3.42
C ALA A 348 4.60 2.22 -2.85
N PHE A 349 4.80 0.94 -3.13
CA PHE A 349 3.85 -0.10 -2.75
C PHE A 349 4.38 -0.93 -1.58
N THR A 350 3.47 -1.46 -0.77
CA THR A 350 3.81 -2.41 0.29
C THR A 350 2.78 -3.53 0.35
N VAL A 351 3.23 -4.73 0.69
CA VAL A 351 2.36 -5.86 1.02
C VAL A 351 2.00 -5.78 2.48
N ILE A 352 0.69 -5.80 2.77
CA ILE A 352 0.12 -5.87 4.11
C ILE A 352 -0.47 -7.26 4.35
N GLY A 353 -0.10 -7.87 5.48
CA GLY A 353 -0.62 -9.17 5.91
C GLY A 353 0.31 -10.31 5.52
N GLU A 354 -0.25 -11.34 4.88
CA GLU A 354 0.47 -12.54 4.45
C GLU A 354 1.02 -12.40 3.03
N ALA A 355 2.09 -13.12 2.67
CA ALA A 355 2.63 -13.10 1.30
C ALA A 355 2.47 -14.42 0.52
N GLU A 356 2.49 -15.57 1.20
CA GLU A 356 2.41 -16.88 0.54
C GLU A 356 1.05 -17.12 -0.11
#